data_AF-A0A4Q7ZJS7-F1
#
_entry.id   AF-A0A4Q7ZJS7-F1
#
_cell.length_a   1.000
_cell.length_b   1.000
_cell.length_c   1.000
_cell.angle_alpha   90.00
_cell.angle_beta   90.00
_cell.angle_gamma   90.00
#
_symmetry.space_group_name_H-M   'P 1'
#
loop_
_entity.id
_entity.type
_entity.pdbx_description
1 polymer ?
#
loop_
_entity_poly.entity_id
_entity_poly.type
_entity_poly.pdbx_seq_one_letter_code
_entity_poly.pdbx_strand_id
1 'polypeptide(L)'
;MSLPEVHLVGGTRPEAVRLAPVATAMREAALLAPILIAGGPQPAMVGPALAAFGLDTDVTLPVGGRTRTGAEPLTDLIRQLNLLWERRPPAAVIVHGDTPTSLAGALAAFSRRIPVVHLEAGRRSMSLDAPFPEEADQRLIAQLAALHLTSTPLAAMNLLDENVAARAVVITGTTVPEAAAAVTGRELRYRDPALAAARAAAQHHRLVAVTVDAPLERGLTVVRALIARYPDIYAVLSGPEEPTAELTGVDRLTVTGPLAHPDLSCLLSDAYLVLTDSDGLREEALSFGVPALMLTDTDTDLVVGEAARLLDSRVRRDAMTVGGIPYGDGQAARRVAQATAALLGLEADPEPMPSAQSREVSPRPGVPRPRSEARRVTVEHPAARTPQVAAAPSRSGDAVAEDVAAGYAQAWIDGDRHATRRLLAPDVEVEWNLDPPVDDEELVQTLHRIAVFATEISVVSRVSTGATAAHVYDCATMFGTVRFAEFLTVTDGQITEVRHVYDAVGLHRYLPTLLDDCEQ
;
A
#
# COMPACT_ATOMS: atom_id res chain seq x y z
N MET A 1 -13.03 -14.45 30.69
CA MET A 1 -12.44 -13.09 30.70
C MET A 1 -13.00 -12.36 29.50
N SER A 2 -13.32 -11.07 29.62
CA SER A 2 -13.69 -10.25 28.45
C SER A 2 -12.48 -10.12 27.53
N LEU A 3 -12.70 -10.17 26.21
CA LEU A 3 -11.62 -9.93 25.23
C LEU A 3 -11.08 -8.50 25.40
N PRO A 4 -9.77 -8.27 25.20
CA PRO A 4 -9.21 -6.92 25.21
C PRO A 4 -9.85 -6.04 24.14
N GLU A 5 -10.33 -4.87 24.54
CA GLU A 5 -10.92 -3.91 23.59
C GLU A 5 -9.82 -3.22 22.78
N VAL A 6 -9.99 -3.20 21.47
CA VAL A 6 -9.17 -2.40 20.55
C VAL A 6 -10.07 -1.36 19.91
N HIS A 7 -9.70 -0.10 20.04
CA HIS A 7 -10.50 1.01 19.52
C HIS A 7 -9.99 1.40 18.12
N LEU A 8 -10.82 1.25 17.10
CA LEU A 8 -10.53 1.59 15.71
C LEU A 8 -11.12 2.96 15.43
N VAL A 9 -10.27 3.98 15.23
CA VAL A 9 -10.68 5.38 15.08
C VAL A 9 -10.63 5.77 13.60
N GLY A 10 -11.75 6.26 13.06
CA GLY A 10 -11.82 6.79 11.70
C GLY A 10 -12.73 8.02 11.62
N GLY A 11 -12.41 8.98 10.76
CA GLY A 11 -13.18 10.22 10.59
C GLY A 11 -13.75 10.45 9.20
N THR A 12 -13.42 9.58 8.25
CA THR A 12 -13.77 9.71 6.84
C THR A 12 -14.28 8.39 6.26
N ARG A 13 -14.89 8.46 5.07
CA ARG A 13 -15.31 7.27 4.31
C ARG A 13 -14.10 6.36 3.97
N PRO A 14 -12.98 6.85 3.42
CA PRO A 14 -11.83 5.99 3.14
C PRO A 14 -11.33 5.24 4.37
N GLU A 15 -11.19 5.91 5.52
CA GLU A 15 -10.77 5.24 6.77
C GLU A 15 -11.75 4.13 7.18
N ALA A 16 -13.06 4.40 7.10
CA ALA A 16 -14.09 3.41 7.41
C ALA A 16 -13.98 2.14 6.54
N VAL A 17 -13.74 2.32 5.25
CA VAL A 17 -13.56 1.24 4.27
C VAL A 17 -12.34 0.38 4.61
N ARG A 18 -11.25 0.99 5.09
CA ARG A 18 -10.01 0.29 5.43
C ARG A 18 -10.07 -0.41 6.79
N LEU A 19 -10.80 0.16 7.75
CA LEU A 19 -10.98 -0.39 9.11
C LEU A 19 -12.04 -1.50 9.18
N ALA A 20 -13.05 -1.49 8.30
CA ALA A 20 -14.11 -2.49 8.28
C ALA A 20 -13.62 -3.97 8.18
N PRO A 21 -12.75 -4.34 7.23
CA PRO A 21 -12.24 -5.70 7.15
C PRO A 21 -11.38 -6.07 8.38
N VAL A 22 -10.65 -5.11 8.97
CA VAL A 22 -9.87 -5.32 10.20
C VAL A 22 -10.79 -5.65 11.38
N ALA A 23 -11.87 -4.88 11.58
CA ALA A 23 -12.85 -5.16 12.63
C ALA A 23 -13.50 -6.54 12.45
N THR A 24 -13.76 -6.94 11.21
CA THR A 24 -14.31 -8.27 10.90
C THR A 24 -13.31 -9.37 11.26
N ALA A 25 -12.06 -9.24 10.80
CA ALA A 25 -11.00 -10.21 11.10
C ALA A 25 -10.73 -10.36 12.61
N MET A 26 -10.78 -9.26 13.39
CA MET A 26 -10.67 -9.32 14.84
C MET A 26 -11.80 -10.11 15.50
N ARG A 27 -13.05 -9.91 15.04
CA ARG A 27 -14.22 -10.64 15.55
C ARG A 27 -14.13 -12.13 15.22
N GLU A 28 -13.68 -12.47 14.01
CA GLU A 28 -13.52 -13.85 13.57
C GLU A 28 -12.40 -14.59 14.32
N ALA A 29 -11.27 -13.93 14.56
CA ALA A 29 -10.17 -14.49 15.34
C ALA A 29 -10.54 -14.70 16.82
N ALA A 30 -11.54 -13.97 17.33
CA ALA A 30 -12.02 -14.05 18.71
C ALA A 30 -10.92 -13.84 19.78
N LEU A 31 -9.88 -13.07 19.44
CA LEU A 31 -8.79 -12.69 20.35
C LEU A 31 -8.92 -11.25 20.86
N LEU A 32 -9.60 -10.39 20.09
CA LEU A 32 -9.75 -8.96 20.35
C LEU A 32 -11.21 -8.55 20.20
N ALA A 33 -11.65 -7.55 20.96
CA ALA A 33 -12.97 -6.94 20.80
C ALA A 33 -12.81 -5.58 20.09
N PRO A 34 -13.09 -5.48 18.78
CA PRO A 34 -12.98 -4.22 18.05
C PRO A 34 -14.16 -3.30 18.37
N ILE A 35 -13.85 -2.06 18.72
CA ILE A 35 -14.81 -0.96 18.94
C ILE A 35 -14.56 0.12 17.89
N LEU A 36 -15.54 0.33 17.01
CA LEU A 36 -15.48 1.31 15.92
C LEU A 36 -15.89 2.70 16.41
N ILE A 37 -14.97 3.65 16.32
CA ILE A 37 -15.15 5.03 16.74
C ILE A 37 -15.17 5.94 15.51
N ALA A 38 -16.31 6.59 15.27
CA ALA A 38 -16.45 7.64 14.27
C ALA A 38 -16.10 9.01 14.87
N GLY A 39 -15.11 9.69 14.30
CA GLY A 39 -14.64 11.01 14.71
C GLY A 39 -14.49 12.00 13.54
N GLY A 40 -13.63 13.01 13.73
CA GLY A 40 -13.29 13.96 12.67
C GLY A 40 -14.34 15.05 12.39
N PRO A 41 -14.19 15.78 11.28
CA PRO A 41 -15.08 16.88 10.91
C PRO A 41 -16.45 16.40 10.40
N GLN A 42 -16.54 15.18 9.88
CA GLN A 42 -17.76 14.61 9.29
C GLN A 42 -18.01 13.14 9.75
N PRO A 43 -18.13 12.86 11.06
CA PRO A 43 -18.32 11.52 11.59
C PRO A 43 -19.60 10.83 11.06
N ALA A 44 -20.58 11.63 10.62
CA ALA A 44 -21.81 11.14 10.00
C ALA A 44 -21.55 10.35 8.70
N MET A 45 -20.40 10.55 8.04
CA MET A 45 -20.03 9.81 6.83
C MET A 45 -19.47 8.41 7.10
N VAL A 46 -18.97 8.16 8.31
CA VAL A 46 -18.34 6.88 8.70
C VAL A 46 -19.39 5.78 8.82
N GLY A 47 -20.53 6.06 9.47
CA GLY A 47 -21.60 5.09 9.69
C GLY A 47 -22.15 4.47 8.40
N PRO A 48 -22.59 5.27 7.40
CA PRO A 48 -23.05 4.75 6.12
C PRO A 48 -21.99 3.93 5.36
N ALA A 49 -20.72 4.29 5.49
CA ALA A 49 -19.62 3.51 4.90
C ALA A 49 -19.49 2.14 5.57
N LEU A 50 -19.48 2.08 6.91
CA LEU A 50 -19.45 0.83 7.69
C LEU A 50 -20.68 -0.05 7.43
N ALA A 51 -21.85 0.56 7.25
CA ALA A 51 -23.09 -0.17 6.95
C ALA A 51 -22.99 -0.97 5.63
N ALA A 52 -22.18 -0.52 4.67
CA ALA A 52 -21.88 -1.28 3.44
C ALA A 52 -21.26 -2.66 3.76
N PHE A 53 -20.50 -2.74 4.85
CA PHE A 53 -19.86 -3.94 5.39
C PHE A 53 -20.71 -4.62 6.48
N GLY A 54 -21.88 -4.07 6.82
CA GLY A 54 -22.80 -4.59 7.84
C GLY A 54 -22.22 -4.44 9.23
N LEU A 55 -21.45 -3.37 9.41
CA LEU A 55 -20.90 -2.92 10.67
C LEU A 55 -21.60 -1.62 11.03
N ASP A 56 -21.77 -1.40 12.33
CA ASP A 56 -22.24 -0.15 12.88
C ASP A 56 -21.10 0.54 13.64
N THR A 57 -21.21 1.85 13.81
CA THR A 57 -20.32 2.60 14.72
C THR A 57 -20.70 2.29 16.16
N ASP A 58 -19.74 1.85 16.98
CA ASP A 58 -19.97 1.63 18.41
C ASP A 58 -19.98 2.95 19.20
N VAL A 59 -19.17 3.92 18.75
CA VAL A 59 -19.10 5.27 19.34
C VAL A 59 -19.05 6.30 18.22
N THR A 60 -19.88 7.34 18.33
CA THR A 60 -19.81 8.52 17.45
C THR A 60 -19.46 9.74 18.30
N LEU A 61 -18.32 10.36 18.01
CA LEU A 61 -17.88 11.56 18.69
C LEU A 61 -18.65 12.78 18.16
N PRO A 62 -19.12 13.70 19.02
CA PRO A 62 -19.84 14.87 18.58
C PRO A 62 -18.99 15.80 17.70
N VAL A 63 -19.61 16.34 16.65
CA VAL A 63 -19.01 17.35 15.78
C VAL A 63 -18.90 18.68 16.53
N GLY A 64 -17.70 19.25 16.58
CA GLY A 64 -17.48 20.61 17.06
C GLY A 64 -18.26 21.64 16.23
N GLY A 65 -18.64 22.77 16.82
CA GLY A 65 -19.42 23.81 16.12
C GLY A 65 -18.80 24.26 14.78
N ARG A 66 -19.64 24.58 13.78
CA ARG A 66 -19.32 24.82 12.36
C ARG A 66 -18.39 26.01 12.04
N THR A 67 -17.83 26.70 13.05
CA THR A 67 -17.04 27.94 12.88
C THR A 67 -15.56 27.79 13.25
N ARG A 68 -15.09 26.57 13.51
CA ARG A 68 -13.72 26.31 13.97
C ARG A 68 -12.75 26.25 12.79
N THR A 69 -11.58 26.85 12.95
CA THR A 69 -10.52 26.89 11.92
C THR A 69 -9.16 26.53 12.52
N GLY A 70 -8.18 26.23 11.66
CA GLY A 70 -6.84 25.85 12.11
C GLY A 70 -6.84 24.58 12.96
N ALA A 71 -6.13 24.61 14.09
CA ALA A 71 -5.93 23.46 14.98
C ALA A 71 -7.09 23.18 15.96
N GLU A 72 -8.16 24.00 15.94
CA GLU A 72 -9.28 23.84 16.88
C GLU A 72 -10.04 22.50 16.73
N PRO A 73 -10.36 22.01 15.51
CA PRO A 73 -11.00 20.71 15.34
C PRO A 73 -10.14 19.57 15.89
N LEU A 74 -8.83 19.59 15.64
CA LEU A 74 -7.87 18.61 16.14
C LEU A 74 -7.85 18.61 17.68
N THR A 75 -7.73 19.79 18.29
CA THR A 75 -7.67 19.93 19.76
C THR A 75 -8.95 19.43 20.42
N ASP A 76 -10.11 19.71 19.84
CA ASP A 76 -11.38 19.23 20.38
C ASP A 76 -11.51 17.71 20.25
N LEU A 77 -11.06 17.13 19.13
CA LEU A 77 -11.06 15.69 18.94
C LEU A 77 -10.14 14.98 19.96
N ILE A 78 -8.94 15.51 20.21
CA ILE A 78 -8.04 15.03 21.27
C ILE A 78 -8.74 15.07 22.64
N ARG A 79 -9.40 16.18 22.96
CA ARG A 79 -10.14 16.34 24.23
C ARG A 79 -11.25 15.29 24.36
N GLN A 80 -12.03 15.07 23.30
CA GLN A 80 -13.14 14.11 23.30
C GLN A 80 -12.65 12.67 23.45
N LEU A 81 -11.60 12.29 22.72
CA LEU A 81 -10.97 10.97 22.83
C LEU A 81 -10.36 10.75 24.22
N ASN A 82 -9.71 11.76 24.80
CA ASN A 82 -9.18 11.67 26.16
C ASN A 82 -10.31 11.44 27.19
N LEU A 83 -11.45 12.13 27.07
CA LEU A 83 -12.61 11.91 27.94
C LEU A 83 -13.23 10.52 27.78
N LEU A 84 -13.25 9.99 26.55
CA LEU A 84 -13.70 8.63 26.28
C LEU A 84 -12.79 7.60 26.95
N TRP A 85 -11.48 7.70 26.72
CA TRP A 85 -10.49 6.74 27.22
C TRP A 85 -10.15 6.93 28.70
N GLU A 86 -10.62 8.01 29.34
CA GLU A 86 -10.69 8.11 30.80
C GLU A 86 -11.71 7.15 31.39
N ARG A 87 -12.84 6.94 30.71
CA ARG A 87 -13.96 6.11 31.20
C ARG A 87 -13.88 4.67 30.68
N ARG A 88 -13.35 4.50 29.47
CA ARG A 88 -13.25 3.22 28.76
C ARG A 88 -11.87 3.11 28.10
N PRO A 89 -10.82 2.81 28.88
CA PRO A 89 -9.47 2.65 28.33
C PRO A 89 -9.38 1.36 27.50
N PRO A 90 -9.01 1.44 26.22
CA PRO A 90 -8.74 0.24 25.41
C PRO A 90 -7.37 -0.35 25.72
N ALA A 91 -7.17 -1.60 25.29
CA ALA A 91 -5.86 -2.25 25.31
C ALA A 91 -4.92 -1.69 24.22
N ALA A 92 -5.47 -1.28 23.08
CA ALA A 92 -4.75 -0.60 22.00
C ALA A 92 -5.69 0.28 21.16
N VAL A 93 -5.13 1.22 20.40
CA VAL A 93 -5.87 2.05 19.44
C VAL A 93 -5.31 1.83 18.05
N ILE A 94 -6.17 1.57 17.06
CA ILE A 94 -5.81 1.57 15.64
C ILE A 94 -6.24 2.89 15.02
N VAL A 95 -5.30 3.55 14.35
CA VAL A 95 -5.52 4.72 13.49
C VAL A 95 -5.11 4.38 12.05
N HIS A 96 -5.68 5.04 11.05
CA HIS A 96 -5.45 4.73 9.64
C HIS A 96 -4.92 5.95 8.87
N GLY A 97 -3.87 5.75 8.08
CA GLY A 97 -3.37 6.75 7.14
C GLY A 97 -2.89 8.03 7.83
N ASP A 98 -3.31 9.17 7.30
CA ASP A 98 -2.67 10.49 7.46
C ASP A 98 -3.66 11.60 7.83
N THR A 99 -4.86 11.25 8.30
CA THR A 99 -5.89 12.26 8.59
C THR A 99 -5.65 12.96 9.94
N PRO A 100 -6.20 14.18 10.13
CA PRO A 100 -6.25 14.82 11.44
C PRO A 100 -6.98 13.98 12.50
N THR A 101 -7.88 13.08 12.09
CA THR A 101 -8.57 12.15 13.00
C THR A 101 -7.61 11.11 13.54
N SER A 102 -6.77 10.56 12.68
CA SER A 102 -5.71 9.63 13.03
C SER A 102 -4.65 10.29 13.92
N LEU A 103 -4.25 11.53 13.63
CA LEU A 103 -3.32 12.26 14.50
C LEU A 103 -3.91 12.52 15.90
N ALA A 104 -5.18 12.95 15.98
CA ALA A 104 -5.85 13.13 17.27
C ALA A 104 -5.93 11.82 18.06
N GLY A 105 -6.26 10.72 17.38
CA GLY A 105 -6.26 9.36 17.91
C GLY A 105 -4.91 8.99 18.54
N ALA A 106 -3.83 9.16 17.77
CA ALA A 106 -2.49 8.84 18.20
C ALA A 106 -2.04 9.69 19.40
N LEU A 107 -2.21 11.02 19.35
CA LEU A 107 -1.81 11.94 20.41
C LEU A 107 -2.55 11.68 21.73
N ALA A 108 -3.87 11.49 21.67
CA ALA A 108 -4.68 11.23 22.86
C ALA A 108 -4.33 9.86 23.48
N ALA A 109 -4.02 8.85 22.67
CA ALA A 109 -3.69 7.50 23.14
C ALA A 109 -2.29 7.49 23.77
N PHE A 110 -1.32 8.09 23.09
CA PHE A 110 0.06 8.25 23.58
C PHE A 110 0.10 8.98 24.93
N SER A 111 -0.67 10.06 25.07
CA SER A 111 -0.76 10.84 26.33
C SER A 111 -1.31 10.03 27.50
N ARG A 112 -1.99 8.91 27.23
CA ARG A 112 -2.54 7.98 28.23
C ARG A 112 -1.74 6.68 28.34
N ARG A 113 -0.61 6.55 27.63
CA ARG A 113 0.19 5.32 27.51
C ARG A 113 -0.59 4.13 26.96
N ILE A 114 -1.56 4.39 26.09
CA ILE A 114 -2.25 3.36 25.31
C ILE A 114 -1.43 3.13 24.04
N PRO A 115 -1.05 1.88 23.71
CA PRO A 115 -0.28 1.60 22.51
C PRO A 115 -1.08 1.94 21.25
N VAL A 116 -0.43 2.64 20.32
CA VAL A 116 -1.00 3.05 19.03
C VAL A 116 -0.51 2.11 17.95
N VAL A 117 -1.42 1.62 17.14
CA VAL A 117 -1.18 0.80 15.95
C VAL A 117 -1.54 1.64 14.73
N HIS A 118 -0.57 1.87 13.85
CA HIS A 118 -0.75 2.69 12.65
C HIS A 118 -0.97 1.82 11.43
N LEU A 119 -2.21 1.79 10.93
CA LEU A 119 -2.61 1.05 9.74
C LEU A 119 -2.30 1.85 8.46
N GLU A 120 -1.71 1.17 7.48
CA GLU A 120 -1.19 1.77 6.24
C GLU A 120 -0.14 2.86 6.50
N ALA A 121 0.72 2.61 7.49
CA ALA A 121 1.81 3.50 7.88
C ALA A 121 2.89 3.63 6.78
N GLY A 122 3.60 4.76 6.79
CA GLY A 122 4.89 4.90 6.09
C GLY A 122 4.85 5.46 4.66
N ARG A 123 3.69 5.87 4.13
CA ARG A 123 3.66 6.66 2.87
C ARG A 123 4.39 7.98 3.07
N ARG A 124 5.10 8.52 2.08
CA ARG A 124 5.77 9.83 2.19
C ARG A 124 5.71 10.58 0.87
N SER A 125 5.37 11.86 0.91
CA SER A 125 5.59 12.81 -0.19
C SER A 125 6.97 13.47 -0.10
N MET A 126 7.62 13.39 1.07
CA MET A 126 8.85 14.11 1.41
C MET A 126 8.68 15.65 1.46
N SER A 127 7.45 16.16 1.36
CA SER A 127 7.13 17.58 1.35
C SER A 127 6.04 17.92 2.37
N LEU A 128 6.40 18.75 3.36
CA LEU A 128 5.43 19.26 4.35
C LEU A 128 4.43 20.26 3.74
N ASP A 129 4.70 20.76 2.54
CA ASP A 129 3.85 21.74 1.86
C ASP A 129 2.75 21.07 1.02
N ALA A 130 2.94 19.81 0.62
CA ALA A 130 1.98 19.07 -0.20
C ALA A 130 2.19 17.54 -0.10
N PRO A 131 1.14 16.76 0.20
CA PRO A 131 -0.20 17.18 0.62
C PRO A 131 -0.16 17.82 2.02
N PHE A 132 -1.01 18.83 2.25
CA PHE A 132 -1.08 19.59 3.50
C PHE A 132 -2.49 19.49 4.13
N PRO A 133 -2.60 19.07 5.41
CA PRO A 133 -1.54 18.80 6.39
C PRO A 133 -1.03 17.33 6.43
N GLU A 134 -1.46 16.47 5.50
CA GLU A 134 -1.36 15.02 5.59
C GLU A 134 0.08 14.50 5.78
N GLU A 135 1.07 15.07 5.09
CA GLU A 135 2.48 14.65 5.26
C GLU A 135 2.98 14.89 6.70
N ALA A 136 2.61 16.02 7.30
CA ALA A 136 2.99 16.32 8.68
C ALA A 136 2.31 15.36 9.66
N ASP A 137 1.01 15.12 9.47
CA ASP A 137 0.21 14.26 10.33
C ASP A 137 0.75 12.82 10.35
N GLN A 138 1.05 12.23 9.19
CA GLN A 138 1.57 10.85 9.15
C GLN A 138 2.98 10.69 9.72
N ARG A 139 3.83 11.72 9.60
CA ARG A 139 5.17 11.71 10.21
C ARG A 139 5.09 11.82 11.73
N LEU A 140 4.19 12.65 12.25
CA LEU A 140 3.92 12.75 13.68
C LEU A 140 3.36 11.44 14.24
N ILE A 141 2.38 10.82 13.57
CA ILE A 141 1.82 9.51 14.00
C ILE A 141 2.92 8.44 14.03
N ALA A 142 3.82 8.43 13.04
CA ALA A 142 4.91 7.46 12.98
C ALA A 142 5.84 7.51 14.22
N GLN A 143 6.03 8.67 14.84
CA GLN A 143 6.84 8.79 16.05
C GLN A 143 6.08 8.41 17.34
N LEU A 144 4.76 8.30 17.27
CA LEU A 144 3.89 8.00 18.42
C LEU A 144 3.44 6.52 18.46
N ALA A 145 3.47 5.83 17.31
CA ALA A 145 2.98 4.47 17.21
C ALA A 145 3.94 3.44 17.82
N ALA A 146 3.36 2.42 18.44
CA ALA A 146 4.08 1.27 18.98
C ALA A 146 4.25 0.16 17.92
N LEU A 147 3.39 0.16 16.89
CA LEU A 147 3.37 -0.80 15.80
C LEU A 147 2.93 -0.11 14.50
N HIS A 148 3.64 -0.38 13.42
CA HIS A 148 3.42 0.15 12.08
C HIS A 148 3.08 -0.99 11.13
N LEU A 149 1.89 -0.92 10.55
CA LEU A 149 1.38 -1.91 9.61
C LEU A 149 1.41 -1.29 8.22
N THR A 150 2.40 -1.69 7.42
CA THR A 150 2.65 -1.05 6.13
C THR A 150 2.01 -1.84 4.99
N SER A 151 1.48 -1.10 4.00
CA SER A 151 0.91 -1.71 2.81
C SER A 151 1.96 -2.15 1.80
N THR A 152 3.14 -1.53 1.81
CA THR A 152 4.21 -1.81 0.83
C THR A 152 5.58 -1.86 1.50
N PRO A 153 6.56 -2.52 0.86
CA PRO A 153 7.96 -2.45 1.29
C PRO A 153 8.49 -1.02 1.30
N LEU A 154 8.20 -0.21 0.28
CA LEU A 154 8.63 1.21 0.25
C LEU A 154 8.15 1.98 1.47
N ALA A 155 6.91 1.77 1.90
CA ALA A 155 6.38 2.41 3.09
C ALA A 155 7.09 1.93 4.37
N ALA A 156 7.49 0.66 4.44
CA ALA A 156 8.36 0.18 5.53
C ALA A 156 9.74 0.87 5.49
N MET A 157 10.33 1.03 4.31
CA MET A 157 11.62 1.71 4.14
C MET A 157 11.58 3.15 4.64
N ASN A 158 10.55 3.90 4.26
CA ASN A 158 10.38 5.28 4.72
C ASN A 158 10.33 5.41 6.25
N LEU A 159 9.74 4.43 6.95
CA LEU A 159 9.71 4.41 8.42
C LEU A 159 11.10 4.11 9.00
N LEU A 160 11.81 3.16 8.39
CA LEU A 160 13.17 2.81 8.79
C LEU A 160 14.13 4.01 8.61
N ASP A 161 13.98 4.77 7.52
CA ASP A 161 14.72 6.01 7.26
C ASP A 161 14.42 7.10 8.30
N GLU A 162 13.24 7.05 8.92
CA GLU A 162 12.84 7.93 10.02
C GLU A 162 13.20 7.36 11.41
N ASN A 163 14.12 6.39 11.47
CA ASN A 163 14.59 5.72 12.68
C ASN A 163 13.50 4.99 13.48
N VAL A 164 12.41 4.57 12.82
CA VAL A 164 11.46 3.63 13.43
C VAL A 164 12.13 2.26 13.55
N ALA A 165 12.02 1.65 14.73
CA ALA A 165 12.64 0.34 14.96
C ALA A 165 12.02 -0.74 14.07
N ALA A 166 12.86 -1.52 13.38
CA ALA A 166 12.41 -2.56 12.44
C ALA A 166 11.43 -3.59 13.05
N ARG A 167 11.62 -3.96 14.33
CA ARG A 167 10.69 -4.84 15.06
C ARG A 167 9.27 -4.28 15.22
N ALA A 168 9.11 -2.97 15.10
CA ALA A 168 7.81 -2.30 15.17
C ALA A 168 7.17 -2.17 13.79
N VAL A 169 7.79 -2.66 12.72
CA VAL A 169 7.29 -2.54 11.35
C VAL A 169 6.92 -3.92 10.79
N VAL A 170 5.67 -4.08 10.37
CA VAL A 170 5.16 -5.30 9.76
C VAL A 170 4.53 -4.95 8.42
N ILE A 171 5.01 -5.59 7.35
CA ILE A 171 4.41 -5.44 6.02
C ILE A 171 3.17 -6.33 5.97
N THR A 172 1.98 -5.75 6.07
CA THR A 172 0.71 -6.48 6.07
C THR A 172 0.12 -6.64 4.67
N GLY A 173 0.49 -5.75 3.75
CA GLY A 173 -0.29 -5.50 2.55
C GLY A 173 -1.45 -4.54 2.83
N THR A 174 -2.24 -4.24 1.81
CA THR A 174 -3.42 -3.36 1.92
C THR A 174 -4.72 -4.15 2.12
N THR A 175 -5.67 -3.57 2.85
CA THR A 175 -6.98 -4.16 3.14
C THR A 175 -8.03 -3.92 2.05
N VAL A 176 -7.67 -3.23 0.95
CA VAL A 176 -8.61 -2.93 -0.17
C VAL A 176 -9.25 -4.19 -0.74
N PRO A 177 -8.49 -5.27 -1.06
CA PRO A 177 -9.08 -6.44 -1.68
C PRO A 177 -10.15 -7.08 -0.78
N GLU A 178 -9.90 -7.15 0.53
CA GLU A 178 -10.87 -7.64 1.51
C GLU A 178 -12.10 -6.72 1.59
N ALA A 179 -11.90 -5.40 1.56
CA ALA A 179 -13.00 -4.45 1.55
C ALA A 179 -13.88 -4.62 0.29
N ALA A 180 -13.27 -4.71 -0.89
CA ALA A 180 -13.98 -4.94 -2.14
C ALA A 180 -14.69 -6.30 -2.17
N ALA A 181 -14.07 -7.35 -1.65
CA ALA A 181 -14.67 -8.69 -1.53
C ALA A 181 -15.89 -8.70 -0.58
N ALA A 182 -15.80 -8.03 0.57
CA ALA A 182 -16.89 -7.93 1.54
C ALA A 182 -18.12 -7.23 0.96
N VAL A 183 -17.91 -6.30 0.03
CA VAL A 183 -18.95 -5.51 -0.62
C VAL A 183 -19.56 -6.28 -1.80
N THR A 184 -18.76 -6.91 -2.67
CA THR A 184 -19.24 -7.75 -3.79
C THR A 184 -19.97 -9.01 -3.36
N GLY A 185 -19.68 -9.55 -2.18
CA GLY A 185 -20.42 -10.69 -1.60
C GLY A 185 -21.87 -10.37 -1.22
N ARG A 186 -22.30 -9.10 -1.36
CA ARG A 186 -23.65 -8.64 -1.03
C ARG A 186 -24.44 -8.31 -2.30
N GLU A 187 -25.75 -8.52 -2.26
CA GLU A 187 -26.65 -7.97 -3.28
C GLU A 187 -26.72 -6.45 -3.16
N LEU A 188 -25.72 -5.76 -3.69
CA LEU A 188 -25.76 -4.32 -3.79
C LEU A 188 -26.68 -3.93 -4.94
N ARG A 189 -27.48 -2.91 -4.70
CA ARG A 189 -28.33 -2.27 -5.71
C ARG A 189 -28.09 -0.79 -5.62
N TYR A 190 -28.11 -0.11 -6.76
CA TYR A 190 -28.12 1.34 -6.79
C TYR A 190 -29.31 1.84 -5.96
N ARG A 191 -29.02 2.52 -4.85
CA ARG A 191 -29.98 3.20 -3.99
C ARG A 191 -30.25 4.60 -4.52
N ASP A 192 -29.22 5.21 -5.11
CA ASP A 192 -29.34 6.46 -5.84
C ASP A 192 -30.20 6.25 -7.11
N PRO A 193 -31.36 6.95 -7.24
CA PRO A 193 -32.23 6.81 -8.41
C PRO A 193 -31.57 7.27 -9.72
N ALA A 194 -30.71 8.29 -9.67
CA ALA A 194 -29.99 8.77 -10.84
C ALA A 194 -28.99 7.73 -11.33
N LEU A 195 -28.27 7.05 -10.43
CA LEU A 195 -27.39 5.94 -10.82
C LEU A 195 -28.16 4.72 -11.33
N ALA A 196 -29.29 4.38 -10.70
CA ALA A 196 -30.13 3.29 -11.19
C ALA A 196 -30.63 3.58 -12.62
N ALA A 197 -31.03 4.82 -12.89
CA ALA A 197 -31.43 5.26 -14.23
C ALA A 197 -30.25 5.29 -15.20
N ALA A 198 -29.08 5.80 -14.78
CA ALA A 198 -27.85 5.82 -15.58
C ALA A 198 -27.43 4.41 -15.98
N ARG A 199 -27.47 3.45 -15.04
CA ARG A 199 -27.15 2.05 -15.30
C ARG A 199 -28.10 1.41 -16.30
N ALA A 200 -29.40 1.72 -16.21
CA ALA A 200 -30.41 1.25 -17.15
C ALA A 200 -30.18 1.85 -18.56
N ALA A 201 -29.91 3.15 -18.64
CA ALA A 201 -29.57 3.82 -19.91
C ALA A 201 -28.26 3.29 -20.52
N ALA A 202 -27.31 2.89 -19.67
CA ALA A 202 -26.04 2.30 -20.06
C ALA A 202 -26.11 0.79 -20.38
N GLN A 203 -27.30 0.16 -20.45
CA GLN A 203 -27.43 -1.30 -20.64
C GLN A 203 -26.66 -1.84 -21.86
N HIS A 204 -26.52 -1.04 -22.92
CA HIS A 204 -25.80 -1.39 -24.15
C HIS A 204 -24.51 -0.57 -24.36
N HIS A 205 -24.05 0.14 -23.33
CA HIS A 205 -22.89 1.01 -23.39
C HIS A 205 -21.78 0.50 -22.46
N ARG A 206 -20.54 0.85 -22.78
CA ARG A 206 -19.43 0.75 -21.83
C ARG A 206 -19.56 1.88 -20.83
N LEU A 207 -19.71 1.53 -19.55
CA LEU A 207 -19.84 2.51 -18.47
C LEU A 207 -18.46 3.09 -18.12
N VAL A 208 -18.31 4.40 -18.16
CA VAL A 208 -17.10 5.10 -17.68
C VAL A 208 -17.47 5.87 -16.42
N ALA A 209 -16.86 5.50 -15.30
CA ALA A 209 -17.06 6.20 -14.04
C ALA A 209 -15.98 7.28 -13.87
N VAL A 210 -16.39 8.49 -13.55
CA VAL A 210 -15.50 9.63 -13.32
C VAL A 210 -15.81 10.21 -11.95
N THR A 211 -14.84 10.17 -11.05
CA THR A 211 -14.99 10.62 -9.66
C THR A 211 -13.89 11.63 -9.35
N VAL A 212 -14.28 12.85 -9.00
CA VAL A 212 -13.34 13.93 -8.67
C VAL A 212 -13.61 14.47 -7.27
N ASP A 213 -12.57 14.73 -6.50
CA ASP A 213 -12.64 15.42 -5.21
C ASP A 213 -12.57 16.95 -5.37
N ALA A 214 -12.27 17.43 -6.58
CA ALA A 214 -12.19 18.84 -7.00
C ALA A 214 -13.40 19.27 -7.88
N PRO A 215 -13.49 20.55 -8.31
CA PRO A 215 -14.59 21.02 -9.17
C PRO A 215 -14.77 20.17 -10.46
N LEU A 216 -16.03 19.95 -10.82
CA LEU A 216 -16.48 18.98 -11.83
C LEU A 216 -15.99 19.27 -13.26
N GLU A 217 -15.53 20.49 -13.53
CA GLU A 217 -15.19 20.98 -14.88
C GLU A 217 -14.07 20.16 -15.53
N ARG A 218 -13.08 19.70 -14.74
CA ARG A 218 -11.98 18.87 -15.25
C ARG A 218 -12.53 17.52 -15.72
N GLY A 219 -13.26 16.83 -14.86
CA GLY A 219 -13.89 15.56 -15.18
C GLY A 219 -14.83 15.69 -16.38
N LEU A 220 -15.62 16.77 -16.43
CA LEU A 220 -16.54 17.06 -17.53
C LEU A 220 -15.79 17.25 -18.85
N THR A 221 -14.65 17.95 -18.86
CA THR A 221 -13.86 18.19 -20.08
C THR A 221 -13.38 16.87 -20.69
N VAL A 222 -12.79 16.00 -19.86
CA VAL A 222 -12.34 14.66 -20.29
C VAL A 222 -13.51 13.83 -20.81
N VAL A 223 -14.62 13.79 -20.06
CA VAL A 223 -15.79 13.00 -20.41
C VAL A 223 -16.41 13.47 -21.73
N ARG A 224 -16.53 14.78 -21.97
CA ARG A 224 -17.06 15.31 -23.23
C ARG A 224 -16.21 14.89 -24.43
N ALA A 225 -14.88 14.92 -24.29
CA ALA A 225 -13.98 14.46 -25.34
C ALA A 225 -14.16 12.96 -25.64
N LEU A 226 -14.28 12.13 -24.60
CA LEU A 226 -14.50 10.69 -24.75
C LEU A 226 -15.87 10.35 -25.34
N ILE A 227 -16.94 10.98 -24.86
CA ILE A 227 -18.31 10.80 -25.39
C ILE A 227 -18.38 11.20 -26.86
N ALA A 228 -17.73 12.29 -27.26
CA ALA A 228 -17.70 12.72 -28.66
C ALA A 228 -16.96 11.72 -29.57
N ARG A 229 -15.91 11.07 -29.07
CA ARG A 229 -15.12 10.10 -29.82
C ARG A 229 -15.74 8.70 -29.86
N TYR A 230 -16.43 8.29 -28.79
CA TYR A 230 -16.94 6.94 -28.62
C TYR A 230 -18.47 6.95 -28.40
N PRO A 231 -19.26 6.58 -29.43
CA PRO A 231 -20.72 6.60 -29.33
C PRO A 231 -21.28 5.50 -28.41
N ASP A 232 -20.49 4.47 -28.12
CA ASP A 232 -20.86 3.31 -27.31
C ASP A 232 -20.46 3.45 -25.83
N ILE A 233 -20.08 4.65 -25.39
CA ILE A 233 -19.80 4.96 -23.98
C ILE A 233 -20.98 5.69 -23.35
N TYR A 234 -21.26 5.35 -22.09
CA TYR A 234 -22.10 6.13 -21.19
C TYR A 234 -21.25 6.50 -19.97
N ALA A 235 -21.25 7.77 -19.58
CA ALA A 235 -20.43 8.23 -18.46
C ALA A 235 -21.27 8.63 -17.25
N VAL A 236 -20.72 8.39 -16.07
CA VAL A 236 -21.21 8.91 -14.80
C VAL A 236 -20.11 9.78 -14.21
N LEU A 237 -20.43 11.04 -13.93
CA LEU A 237 -19.52 12.00 -13.29
C LEU A 237 -20.04 12.33 -11.89
N SER A 238 -19.23 12.08 -10.86
CA SER A 238 -19.54 12.41 -9.47
C SER A 238 -18.46 13.31 -8.89
N GLY A 239 -18.86 14.26 -8.04
CA GLY A 239 -17.92 15.11 -7.31
C GLY A 239 -18.52 15.68 -6.02
N PRO A 240 -17.83 16.63 -5.36
CA PRO A 240 -18.20 17.12 -4.03
C PRO A 240 -19.47 17.99 -4.03
N GLU A 241 -19.86 18.53 -5.18
CA GLU A 241 -20.98 19.47 -5.33
C GLU A 241 -22.16 18.85 -6.06
N GLU A 242 -23.36 19.32 -5.75
CA GLU A 242 -24.55 18.98 -6.52
C GLU A 242 -24.45 19.56 -7.94
N PRO A 243 -24.85 18.81 -8.99
CA PRO A 243 -24.73 19.25 -10.36
C PRO A 243 -25.57 20.50 -10.63
N THR A 244 -24.95 21.51 -11.23
CA THR A 244 -25.65 22.69 -11.72
C THR A 244 -26.29 22.43 -13.08
N ALA A 245 -27.31 23.21 -13.45
CA ALA A 245 -28.00 23.06 -14.73
C ALA A 245 -27.05 23.14 -15.94
N GLU A 246 -25.96 23.90 -15.82
CA GLU A 246 -24.92 24.09 -16.85
C GLU A 246 -24.03 22.85 -17.05
N LEU A 247 -23.86 22.02 -16.02
CA LEU A 247 -23.11 20.76 -16.06
C LEU A 247 -23.98 19.59 -16.54
N THR A 248 -25.31 19.77 -16.53
CA THR A 248 -26.30 18.79 -16.98
C THR A 248 -26.74 19.02 -18.43
N GLY A 249 -27.18 17.98 -19.14
CA GLY A 249 -27.71 18.10 -20.52
C GLY A 249 -26.77 17.64 -21.62
N VAL A 250 -25.66 16.98 -21.27
CA VAL A 250 -24.83 16.23 -22.23
C VAL A 250 -25.46 14.85 -22.43
N ASP A 251 -25.74 14.48 -23.69
CA ASP A 251 -26.23 13.15 -24.01
C ASP A 251 -25.23 12.06 -23.59
N ARG A 252 -25.73 10.94 -23.07
CA ARG A 252 -24.92 9.82 -22.50
C ARG A 252 -24.02 10.20 -21.31
N LEU A 253 -24.39 11.25 -20.56
CA LEU A 253 -23.75 11.63 -19.30
C LEU A 253 -24.79 11.78 -18.19
N THR A 254 -24.56 11.11 -17.06
CA THR A 254 -25.23 11.42 -15.79
C THR A 254 -24.24 12.10 -14.85
N VAL A 255 -24.62 13.26 -14.30
CA VAL A 255 -23.83 13.94 -13.27
C VAL A 255 -24.55 13.79 -11.94
N THR A 256 -23.83 13.42 -10.88
CA THR A 256 -24.37 13.25 -9.53
C THR A 256 -23.57 14.08 -8.53
N GLY A 257 -24.16 14.37 -7.38
CA GLY A 257 -23.41 14.83 -6.21
C GLY A 257 -22.53 13.73 -5.60
N PRO A 258 -22.10 13.91 -4.34
CA PRO A 258 -21.31 12.93 -3.60
C PRO A 258 -22.06 11.61 -3.42
N LEU A 259 -21.45 10.51 -3.86
CA LEU A 259 -22.06 9.19 -3.77
C LEU A 259 -21.80 8.52 -2.41
N ALA A 260 -22.84 7.89 -1.87
CA ALA A 260 -22.68 6.98 -0.74
C ALA A 260 -21.83 5.76 -1.15
N HIS A 261 -21.04 5.23 -0.23
CA HIS A 261 -20.10 4.13 -0.52
C HIS A 261 -20.75 2.90 -1.20
N PRO A 262 -21.94 2.42 -0.80
CA PRO A 262 -22.58 1.29 -1.50
C PRO A 262 -22.84 1.57 -2.99
N ASP A 263 -23.33 2.77 -3.31
CA ASP A 263 -23.59 3.20 -4.68
C ASP A 263 -22.31 3.38 -5.49
N LEU A 264 -21.28 3.94 -4.86
CA LEU A 264 -19.96 4.07 -5.45
C LEU A 264 -19.33 2.70 -5.74
N SER A 265 -19.44 1.74 -4.82
CA SER A 265 -18.96 0.38 -5.03
C SER A 265 -19.65 -0.32 -6.19
N CYS A 266 -20.99 -0.18 -6.31
CA CYS A 266 -21.72 -0.66 -7.48
C CYS A 266 -21.15 -0.04 -8.77
N LEU A 267 -21.02 1.29 -8.79
CA LEU A 267 -20.53 2.03 -9.94
C LEU A 267 -19.12 1.57 -10.36
N LEU A 268 -18.20 1.45 -9.40
CA LEU A 268 -16.83 0.97 -9.66
C LEU A 268 -16.83 -0.47 -10.18
N SER A 269 -17.67 -1.35 -9.63
CA SER A 269 -17.73 -2.76 -10.06
C SER A 269 -18.36 -2.96 -11.45
N ASP A 270 -19.31 -2.10 -11.84
CA ASP A 270 -19.97 -2.14 -13.15
C ASP A 270 -19.17 -1.40 -14.24
N ALA A 271 -18.22 -0.56 -13.85
CA ALA A 271 -17.48 0.30 -14.78
C ALA A 271 -16.55 -0.51 -15.71
N TYR A 272 -16.44 -0.04 -16.95
CA TYR A 272 -15.45 -0.51 -17.91
C TYR A 272 -14.07 0.13 -17.64
N LEU A 273 -14.07 1.41 -17.24
CA LEU A 273 -12.93 2.25 -16.94
C LEU A 273 -13.32 3.29 -15.87
N VAL A 274 -12.42 3.55 -14.94
CA VAL A 274 -12.54 4.59 -13.92
C VAL A 274 -11.53 5.70 -14.18
N LEU A 275 -11.96 6.96 -14.04
CA LEU A 275 -11.10 8.13 -14.04
C LEU A 275 -11.26 8.84 -12.70
N THR A 276 -10.18 9.02 -11.93
CA THR A 276 -10.29 9.64 -10.60
C THR A 276 -9.03 10.35 -10.16
N ASP A 277 -9.16 11.39 -9.35
CA ASP A 277 -8.05 12.04 -8.62
C ASP A 277 -7.78 11.38 -7.25
N SER A 278 -8.59 10.39 -6.86
CA SER A 278 -8.48 9.70 -5.58
C SER A 278 -7.66 8.41 -5.71
N ASP A 279 -6.50 8.38 -5.04
CA ASP A 279 -5.67 7.18 -4.92
C ASP A 279 -6.43 6.00 -4.30
N GLY A 280 -7.25 6.26 -3.29
CA GLY A 280 -8.05 5.23 -2.62
C GLY A 280 -9.06 4.57 -3.56
N LEU A 281 -9.76 5.38 -4.37
CA LEU A 281 -10.72 4.86 -5.36
C LEU A 281 -10.04 4.13 -6.51
N ARG A 282 -8.82 4.54 -6.89
CA ARG A 282 -8.01 3.82 -7.88
C ARG A 282 -7.68 2.41 -7.40
N GLU A 283 -7.27 2.26 -6.15
CA GLU A 283 -7.04 0.93 -5.55
C GLU A 283 -8.36 0.13 -5.48
N GLU A 284 -9.47 0.73 -5.05
CA GLU A 284 -10.77 0.05 -4.98
C GLU A 284 -11.23 -0.45 -6.36
N ALA A 285 -11.13 0.38 -7.40
CA ALA A 285 -11.47 0.00 -8.78
C ALA A 285 -10.65 -1.20 -9.29
N LEU A 286 -9.34 -1.21 -9.00
CA LEU A 286 -8.46 -2.33 -9.36
C LEU A 286 -8.85 -3.62 -8.64
N SER A 287 -9.38 -3.56 -7.41
CA SER A 287 -9.90 -4.74 -6.70
C SER A 287 -11.08 -5.37 -7.43
N PHE A 288 -11.90 -4.55 -8.10
CA PHE A 288 -13.02 -5.02 -8.92
C PHE A 288 -12.60 -5.48 -10.32
N GLY A 289 -11.30 -5.47 -10.64
CA GLY A 289 -10.81 -5.80 -11.98
C GLY A 289 -11.18 -4.75 -13.01
N VAL A 290 -11.26 -3.49 -12.59
CA VAL A 290 -11.54 -2.34 -13.43
C VAL A 290 -10.30 -1.43 -13.48
N PRO A 291 -9.77 -1.11 -14.68
CA PRO A 291 -8.65 -0.18 -14.78
C PRO A 291 -9.07 1.21 -14.29
N ALA A 292 -8.16 1.88 -13.61
CA ALA A 292 -8.36 3.25 -13.14
C ALA A 292 -7.19 4.14 -13.56
N LEU A 293 -7.50 5.33 -14.08
CA LEU A 293 -6.52 6.35 -14.47
C LEU A 293 -6.62 7.55 -13.53
N MET A 294 -5.46 8.09 -13.15
CA MET A 294 -5.38 9.27 -12.30
C MET A 294 -5.72 10.56 -13.07
N LEU A 295 -6.59 11.38 -12.50
CA LEU A 295 -6.92 12.73 -12.96
C LEU A 295 -6.06 13.77 -12.24
N THR A 296 -4.76 13.80 -12.54
CA THR A 296 -3.85 14.80 -11.93
C THR A 296 -3.97 16.17 -12.60
N ASP A 297 -3.27 17.18 -12.08
CA ASP A 297 -3.16 18.52 -12.69
C ASP A 297 -2.42 18.53 -14.05
N THR A 298 -2.07 17.36 -14.57
CA THR A 298 -1.43 17.20 -15.88
C THR A 298 -2.40 17.48 -17.04
N ASP A 299 -1.83 17.52 -18.24
CA ASP A 299 -2.51 17.78 -19.50
C ASP A 299 -3.74 16.88 -19.71
N THR A 300 -4.93 17.49 -19.81
CA THR A 300 -6.20 16.80 -20.08
C THR A 300 -6.13 15.95 -21.34
N ASP A 301 -5.34 16.35 -22.34
CA ASP A 301 -5.17 15.60 -23.58
C ASP A 301 -4.41 14.28 -23.36
N LEU A 302 -3.50 14.24 -22.40
CA LEU A 302 -2.81 13.00 -22.00
C LEU A 302 -3.80 12.01 -21.41
N VAL A 303 -4.65 12.45 -20.48
CA VAL A 303 -5.69 11.60 -19.87
C VAL A 303 -6.64 11.05 -20.93
N VAL A 304 -7.12 11.91 -21.84
CA VAL A 304 -7.99 11.49 -22.95
C VAL A 304 -7.28 10.48 -23.86
N GLY A 305 -5.99 10.70 -24.13
CA GLY A 305 -5.15 9.80 -24.92
C GLY A 305 -4.98 8.42 -24.28
N GLU A 306 -4.66 8.35 -22.99
CA GLU A 306 -4.52 7.07 -22.28
C GLU A 306 -5.87 6.35 -22.13
N ALA A 307 -6.93 7.09 -21.78
CA ALA A 307 -8.28 6.52 -21.74
C ALA A 307 -8.68 5.94 -23.11
N ALA A 308 -8.39 6.66 -24.19
CA ALA A 308 -8.62 6.16 -25.55
C ALA A 308 -7.86 4.86 -25.83
N ARG A 309 -6.59 4.72 -25.41
CA ARG A 309 -5.84 3.47 -25.60
C ARG A 309 -6.45 2.26 -24.88
N LEU A 310 -7.05 2.48 -23.71
CA LEU A 310 -7.75 1.43 -22.95
C LEU A 310 -9.13 1.10 -23.55
N LEU A 311 -9.82 2.12 -24.09
CA LEU A 311 -11.09 1.96 -24.78
C LEU A 311 -10.92 1.28 -26.14
N ASP A 312 -9.84 1.55 -26.86
CA ASP A 312 -9.54 0.98 -28.19
C ASP A 312 -9.01 -0.46 -28.12
N SER A 313 -8.44 -0.88 -26.97
CA SER A 313 -7.81 -2.18 -26.82
C SER A 313 -8.23 -2.90 -25.53
N ARG A 314 -9.10 -3.89 -25.70
CA ARG A 314 -9.47 -4.81 -24.61
C ARG A 314 -8.24 -5.54 -24.03
N VAL A 315 -7.24 -5.87 -24.86
CA VAL A 315 -6.01 -6.51 -24.40
C VAL A 315 -5.23 -5.60 -23.44
N ARG A 316 -5.06 -4.32 -23.78
CA ARG A 316 -4.39 -3.34 -22.90
C ARG A 316 -5.18 -3.12 -21.61
N ARG A 317 -6.51 -2.99 -21.73
CA ARG A 317 -7.41 -2.86 -20.59
C ARG A 317 -7.29 -4.04 -19.63
N ASP A 318 -7.43 -5.26 -20.15
CA ASP A 318 -7.37 -6.46 -19.33
C ASP A 318 -5.96 -6.61 -18.72
N ALA A 319 -4.88 -6.32 -19.47
CA ALA A 319 -3.51 -6.37 -18.97
C ALA A 319 -3.26 -5.49 -17.73
N MET A 320 -3.90 -4.32 -17.61
CA MET A 320 -3.81 -3.48 -16.39
C MET A 320 -4.39 -4.15 -15.14
N THR A 321 -5.24 -5.16 -15.32
CA THR A 321 -5.99 -5.80 -14.22
C THR A 321 -5.54 -7.23 -13.94
N VAL A 322 -4.78 -7.86 -14.85
CA VAL A 322 -4.31 -9.26 -14.72
C VAL A 322 -3.46 -9.48 -13.47
N GLY A 323 -2.69 -8.48 -13.03
CA GLY A 323 -1.86 -8.55 -11.82
C GLY A 323 -2.62 -8.42 -10.50
N GLY A 324 -3.87 -7.96 -10.54
CA GLY A 324 -4.60 -7.51 -9.35
C GLY A 324 -3.95 -6.26 -8.72
N ILE A 325 -4.20 -6.05 -7.44
CA ILE A 325 -3.59 -4.95 -6.68
C ILE A 325 -2.19 -5.35 -6.22
N PRO A 326 -1.15 -4.57 -6.55
CA PRO A 326 0.16 -4.72 -5.94
C PRO A 326 0.03 -4.64 -4.42
N TYR A 327 0.54 -5.64 -3.71
CA TYR A 327 0.50 -5.73 -2.25
C TYR A 327 -0.90 -5.93 -1.63
N GLY A 328 -1.85 -6.46 -2.41
CA GLY A 328 -3.14 -6.95 -1.91
C GLY A 328 -3.33 -8.45 -2.16
N ASP A 329 -3.11 -9.30 -1.16
CA ASP A 329 -3.33 -10.76 -1.24
C ASP A 329 -4.62 -11.24 -0.55
N GLY A 330 -5.42 -10.31 -0.03
CA GLY A 330 -6.65 -10.63 0.68
C GLY A 330 -6.43 -11.20 2.09
N GLN A 331 -5.22 -11.04 2.66
CA GLN A 331 -4.88 -11.50 4.01
C GLN A 331 -4.38 -10.37 4.93
N ALA A 332 -4.34 -9.12 4.46
CA ALA A 332 -3.89 -7.97 5.22
C ALA A 332 -4.70 -7.78 6.50
N ALA A 333 -6.03 -7.87 6.44
CA ALA A 333 -6.88 -7.69 7.62
C ALA A 333 -6.59 -8.74 8.72
N ARG A 334 -6.33 -10.00 8.32
CA ARG A 334 -5.94 -11.06 9.24
C ARG A 334 -4.56 -10.80 9.85
N ARG A 335 -3.59 -10.37 9.05
CA ARG A 335 -2.25 -9.98 9.56
C ARG A 335 -2.34 -8.80 10.53
N VAL A 336 -3.18 -7.81 10.25
CA VAL A 336 -3.41 -6.65 11.12
C VAL A 336 -3.98 -7.09 12.48
N ALA A 337 -5.01 -7.94 12.47
CA ALA A 337 -5.59 -8.49 13.70
C ALA A 337 -4.56 -9.29 14.51
N GLN A 338 -3.80 -10.16 13.85
CA GLN A 338 -2.75 -10.97 14.47
C GLN A 338 -1.60 -10.12 15.02
N ALA A 339 -1.09 -9.15 14.26
CA ALA A 339 -0.03 -8.24 14.73
C ALA A 339 -0.48 -7.40 15.94
N THR A 340 -1.74 -6.98 15.94
CA THR A 340 -2.32 -6.27 17.08
C THR A 340 -2.44 -7.19 18.31
N ALA A 341 -2.83 -8.45 18.12
CA ALA A 341 -2.87 -9.44 19.19
C ALA A 341 -1.46 -9.76 19.72
N ALA A 342 -0.46 -9.85 18.84
CA ALA A 342 0.95 -10.08 19.19
C ALA A 342 1.54 -8.92 19.99
N LEU A 343 1.25 -7.67 19.62
CA LEU A 343 1.61 -6.48 20.40
C LEU A 343 1.08 -6.53 21.85
N LEU A 344 -0.07 -7.16 22.04
CA LEU A 344 -0.69 -7.37 23.36
C LEU A 344 -0.27 -8.67 24.05
N GLY A 345 0.64 -9.44 23.45
CA GLY A 345 1.16 -10.70 23.99
C GLY A 345 0.17 -11.87 23.93
N LEU A 346 -0.82 -11.82 23.03
CA LEU A 346 -1.88 -12.84 22.90
C LEU A 346 -1.58 -13.89 21.83
N GLU A 347 -0.72 -13.56 20.86
CA GLU A 347 -0.37 -14.41 19.72
C GLU A 347 1.09 -14.15 19.29
N ALA A 348 1.62 -14.99 18.39
CA ALA A 348 2.88 -14.70 17.71
C ALA A 348 2.68 -13.69 16.57
N ASP A 349 3.74 -12.97 16.22
CA ASP A 349 3.73 -12.05 15.07
C ASP A 349 3.31 -12.78 13.79
N PRO A 350 2.55 -12.11 12.90
CA PRO A 350 2.17 -12.70 11.62
C PRO A 350 3.39 -12.85 10.72
N GLU A 351 3.34 -13.83 9.83
CA GLU A 351 4.21 -13.80 8.66
C GLU A 351 3.91 -12.54 7.83
N PRO A 352 4.95 -11.77 7.46
CA PRO A 352 4.75 -10.60 6.62
C PRO A 352 4.16 -11.00 5.28
N MET A 353 3.60 -10.03 4.56
CA MET A 353 3.13 -10.25 3.20
C MET A 353 4.26 -10.87 2.36
N PRO A 354 4.02 -12.01 1.67
CA PRO A 354 5.04 -12.63 0.83
C PRO A 354 5.54 -11.66 -0.22
N SER A 355 6.86 -11.63 -0.45
CA SER A 355 7.41 -10.96 -1.63
C SER A 355 6.79 -11.58 -2.89
N ALA A 356 6.54 -10.77 -3.90
CA ALA A 356 5.92 -11.20 -5.16
C ALA A 356 6.90 -12.06 -5.99
N GLN A 357 7.35 -13.20 -5.46
CA GLN A 357 7.93 -14.25 -6.28
C GLN A 357 6.83 -14.75 -7.21
N SER A 358 7.17 -14.81 -8.51
CA SER A 358 6.32 -15.16 -9.65
C SER A 358 5.10 -15.99 -9.25
N ARG A 359 3.92 -15.35 -9.14
CA ARG A 359 2.66 -16.08 -9.00
C ARG A 359 2.56 -17.04 -10.17
N GLU A 360 2.73 -18.35 -9.93
CA GLU A 360 2.20 -19.35 -10.83
C GLU A 360 0.70 -19.07 -10.93
N VAL A 361 0.27 -18.61 -12.11
CA VAL A 361 -1.12 -18.33 -12.41
C VAL A 361 -1.89 -19.65 -12.25
N SER A 362 -2.51 -19.85 -11.09
CA SER A 362 -3.46 -20.94 -10.92
C SER A 362 -4.58 -20.75 -11.94
N PRO A 363 -4.83 -21.74 -12.82
CA PRO A 363 -5.84 -21.60 -13.85
C PRO A 363 -7.22 -21.50 -13.21
N ARG A 364 -8.04 -20.55 -13.68
CA ARG A 364 -9.46 -20.47 -13.33
C ARG A 364 -10.13 -21.83 -13.56
N PRO A 365 -10.89 -22.38 -12.59
CA PRO A 365 -11.66 -23.59 -12.82
C PRO A 365 -12.70 -23.33 -13.92
N GLY A 366 -12.65 -24.11 -15.00
CA GLY A 366 -13.72 -24.15 -16.01
C GLY A 366 -13.37 -23.74 -17.45
N VAL A 367 -12.13 -23.38 -17.79
CA VAL A 367 -11.73 -23.12 -19.18
C VAL A 367 -10.97 -24.33 -19.76
N PRO A 368 -11.51 -25.07 -20.75
CA PRO A 368 -10.78 -26.18 -21.36
C PRO A 368 -9.59 -25.64 -22.17
N ARG A 369 -8.37 -26.15 -21.88
CA ARG A 369 -7.18 -25.88 -22.69
C ARG A 369 -7.31 -26.52 -24.08
N PRO A 370 -6.97 -25.83 -25.17
CA PRO A 370 -6.80 -26.49 -26.47
C PRO A 370 -5.59 -27.43 -26.39
N ARG A 371 -5.77 -28.69 -26.78
CA ARG A 371 -4.68 -29.67 -26.89
C ARG A 371 -3.74 -29.25 -28.03
N SER A 372 -2.52 -28.86 -27.71
CA SER A 372 -1.43 -28.79 -28.68
C SER A 372 -0.66 -30.11 -28.67
N GLU A 373 -0.75 -30.86 -29.76
CA GLU A 373 0.11 -32.02 -30.00
C GLU A 373 1.52 -31.53 -30.36
N ALA A 374 2.43 -31.58 -29.39
CA ALA A 374 3.85 -31.33 -29.64
C ALA A 374 4.47 -32.54 -30.36
N ARG A 375 4.66 -32.41 -31.67
CA ARG A 375 5.41 -33.33 -32.51
C ARG A 375 6.91 -33.22 -32.14
N ARG A 376 7.47 -34.24 -31.49
CA ARG A 376 8.92 -34.34 -31.23
C ARG A 376 9.67 -34.46 -32.55
N VAL A 377 10.51 -33.48 -32.86
CA VAL A 377 11.55 -33.58 -33.87
C VAL A 377 12.89 -33.68 -33.14
N THR A 378 13.50 -34.85 -33.21
CA THR A 378 14.88 -35.08 -32.76
C THR A 378 15.82 -34.58 -33.87
N VAL A 379 16.74 -33.68 -33.56
CA VAL A 379 17.81 -33.28 -34.48
C VAL A 379 19.15 -33.58 -33.83
N GLU A 380 19.94 -34.42 -34.50
CA GLU A 380 21.31 -34.78 -34.18
C GLU A 380 22.28 -33.61 -34.42
N HIS A 381 23.32 -33.54 -33.60
CA HIS A 381 24.42 -32.57 -33.72
C HIS A 381 25.35 -32.90 -34.91
N PRO A 382 25.82 -31.87 -35.64
CA PRO A 382 27.22 -31.88 -36.07
C PRO A 382 27.97 -30.56 -35.79
N ALA A 383 29.25 -30.78 -35.49
CA ALA A 383 30.38 -29.92 -35.18
C ALA A 383 30.44 -28.44 -35.65
N ALA A 384 30.94 -27.63 -34.71
CA ALA A 384 31.90 -26.53 -34.84
C ALA A 384 31.78 -25.55 -36.03
N ARG A 385 31.13 -24.41 -35.77
CA ARG A 385 31.46 -23.12 -36.41
C ARG A 385 31.35 -21.98 -35.41
N THR A 386 32.39 -21.14 -35.39
CA THR A 386 32.57 -19.93 -34.58
C THR A 386 31.37 -18.97 -34.73
N PRO A 387 30.76 -18.46 -33.64
CA PRO A 387 29.75 -17.42 -33.78
C PRO A 387 30.40 -16.03 -33.80
N GLN A 388 30.07 -15.28 -34.85
CA GLN A 388 30.13 -13.82 -34.88
C GLN A 388 29.35 -13.23 -33.70
N VAL A 389 29.91 -12.17 -33.12
CA VAL A 389 29.27 -11.33 -32.10
C VAL A 389 28.00 -10.72 -32.69
N ALA A 390 26.84 -11.22 -32.26
CA ALA A 390 25.56 -10.55 -32.39
C ALA A 390 25.27 -9.84 -31.06
N ALA A 391 25.03 -8.54 -31.12
CA ALA A 391 24.68 -7.73 -29.97
C ALA A 391 23.41 -8.28 -29.28
N ALA A 392 23.49 -8.50 -27.98
CA ALA A 392 22.37 -8.90 -27.13
C ALA A 392 21.34 -7.74 -27.04
N PRO A 393 20.05 -8.04 -26.86
CA PRO A 393 19.03 -7.01 -26.70
C PRO A 393 19.27 -6.23 -25.39
N SER A 394 19.13 -4.91 -25.45
CA SER A 394 19.20 -4.01 -24.29
C SER A 394 18.14 -4.42 -23.25
N ARG A 395 18.59 -4.89 -22.09
CA ARG A 395 17.74 -5.16 -20.92
C ARG A 395 17.21 -3.83 -20.34
N SER A 396 16.01 -3.82 -19.77
CA SER A 396 15.49 -2.68 -19.02
C SER A 396 16.35 -2.43 -17.77
N GLY A 397 16.47 -1.17 -17.32
CA GLY A 397 17.27 -0.80 -16.14
C GLY A 397 16.89 -1.59 -14.89
N ASP A 398 15.58 -1.80 -14.67
CA ASP A 398 15.04 -2.56 -13.53
C ASP A 398 15.59 -3.99 -13.44
N ALA A 399 15.72 -4.67 -14.57
CA ALA A 399 16.21 -6.05 -14.61
C ALA A 399 17.71 -6.15 -14.32
N VAL A 400 18.46 -5.07 -14.62
CA VAL A 400 19.90 -5.01 -14.34
C VAL A 400 20.13 -4.74 -12.85
N ALA A 401 19.39 -3.80 -12.26
CA ALA A 401 19.47 -3.51 -10.83
C ALA A 401 19.07 -4.73 -9.98
N GLU A 402 18.01 -5.43 -10.37
CA GLU A 402 17.57 -6.67 -9.71
C GLU A 402 18.63 -7.77 -9.77
N ASP A 403 19.19 -8.05 -10.95
CA ASP A 403 20.21 -9.09 -11.15
C ASP A 403 21.48 -8.80 -10.32
N VAL A 404 21.95 -7.55 -10.34
CA VAL A 404 23.17 -7.11 -9.63
C VAL A 404 22.95 -7.17 -8.12
N ALA A 405 21.84 -6.63 -7.63
CA ALA A 405 21.49 -6.67 -6.22
C ALA A 405 21.37 -8.12 -5.74
N ALA A 406 20.64 -8.98 -6.47
CA ALA A 406 20.47 -10.39 -6.13
C ALA A 406 21.80 -11.14 -6.08
N GLY A 407 22.69 -10.88 -7.05
CA GLY A 407 24.05 -11.43 -7.08
C GLY A 407 24.88 -10.98 -5.88
N TYR A 408 24.76 -9.71 -5.48
CA TYR A 408 25.47 -9.15 -4.34
C TYR A 408 24.99 -9.77 -3.02
N ALA A 409 23.67 -9.86 -2.83
CA ALA A 409 23.07 -10.51 -1.66
C ALA A 409 23.50 -11.98 -1.54
N GLN A 410 23.49 -12.71 -2.65
CA GLN A 410 23.90 -14.11 -2.66
C GLN A 410 25.40 -14.25 -2.33
N ALA A 411 26.26 -13.41 -2.92
CA ALA A 411 27.68 -13.40 -2.63
C ALA A 411 27.97 -13.12 -1.14
N TRP A 412 27.23 -12.20 -0.54
CA TRP A 412 27.32 -11.93 0.89
C TRP A 412 26.88 -13.13 1.73
N ILE A 413 25.70 -13.71 1.45
CA ILE A 413 25.16 -14.88 2.17
C ILE A 413 26.11 -16.07 2.11
N ASP A 414 26.73 -16.30 0.94
CA ASP A 414 27.71 -17.37 0.74
C ASP A 414 29.08 -17.08 1.39
N GLY A 415 29.26 -15.88 1.95
CA GLY A 415 30.51 -15.44 2.56
C GLY A 415 31.64 -15.15 1.55
N ASP A 416 31.34 -15.04 0.26
CA ASP A 416 32.32 -14.79 -0.81
C ASP A 416 32.65 -13.29 -0.91
N ARG A 417 33.61 -12.87 -0.07
CA ARG A 417 34.12 -11.48 -0.03
C ARG A 417 34.57 -10.96 -1.40
N HIS A 418 35.16 -11.82 -2.24
CA HIS A 418 35.62 -11.40 -3.56
C HIS A 418 34.46 -11.17 -4.52
N ALA A 419 33.42 -12.00 -4.47
CA ALA A 419 32.21 -11.79 -5.25
C ALA A 419 31.45 -10.55 -4.80
N THR A 420 31.29 -10.34 -3.48
CA THR A 420 30.67 -9.13 -2.93
C THR A 420 31.42 -7.88 -3.39
N ARG A 421 32.76 -7.86 -3.24
CA ARG A 421 33.59 -6.71 -3.63
C ARG A 421 33.54 -6.40 -5.11
N ARG A 422 33.45 -7.40 -5.99
CA ARG A 422 33.38 -7.22 -7.46
C ARG A 422 32.11 -6.49 -7.90
N LEU A 423 31.03 -6.61 -7.13
CA LEU A 423 29.74 -5.99 -7.44
C LEU A 423 29.63 -4.57 -6.89
N LEU A 424 30.55 -4.16 -6.01
CA LEU A 424 30.66 -2.78 -5.53
C LEU A 424 31.53 -1.94 -6.48
N ALA A 425 31.11 -0.69 -6.72
CA ALA A 425 31.94 0.30 -7.37
C ALA A 425 33.17 0.64 -6.49
N PRO A 426 34.31 1.07 -7.07
CA PRO A 426 35.50 1.44 -6.30
C PRO A 426 35.32 2.64 -5.36
N ASP A 427 34.30 3.46 -5.59
CA ASP A 427 33.93 4.67 -4.87
C ASP A 427 32.49 4.59 -4.32
N VAL A 428 32.05 3.38 -3.99
CA VAL A 428 30.71 3.15 -3.45
C VAL A 428 30.47 4.03 -2.22
N GLU A 429 29.41 4.82 -2.25
CA GLU A 429 28.97 5.61 -1.11
C GLU A 429 28.26 4.68 -0.12
N VAL A 430 28.72 4.66 1.13
CA VAL A 430 28.14 3.81 2.17
C VAL A 430 27.50 4.67 3.25
N GLU A 431 26.20 4.54 3.42
CA GLU A 431 25.45 5.19 4.49
C GLU A 431 25.01 4.15 5.54
N TRP A 432 25.34 4.43 6.81
CA TRP A 432 25.05 3.57 7.95
C TRP A 432 24.32 4.32 9.05
N ASN A 433 23.39 3.63 9.73
CA ASN A 433 22.78 4.11 10.98
C ASN A 433 23.61 3.76 12.25
N LEU A 434 24.85 3.32 12.07
CA LEU A 434 25.93 3.14 13.05
C LEU A 434 27.15 3.99 12.63
N ASP A 435 28.27 3.93 13.35
CA ASP A 435 29.53 4.53 12.87
C ASP A 435 29.87 3.94 11.50
N PRO A 436 29.82 4.74 10.40
CA PRO A 436 29.90 4.24 9.03
C PRO A 436 31.26 3.60 8.74
N PRO A 437 31.32 2.58 7.87
CA PRO A 437 32.59 2.02 7.47
C PRO A 437 33.31 3.10 6.63
N VAL A 438 34.62 3.23 6.81
CA VAL A 438 35.42 4.30 6.20
C VAL A 438 35.61 4.06 4.69
N ASP A 439 35.51 2.80 4.25
CA ASP A 439 35.60 2.41 2.84
C ASP A 439 34.88 1.09 2.51
N ASP A 440 34.93 0.70 1.23
CA ASP A 440 34.27 -0.49 0.69
C ASP A 440 34.88 -1.82 1.16
N GLU A 441 36.14 -1.83 1.59
CA GLU A 441 36.80 -3.01 2.14
C GLU A 441 36.33 -3.24 3.58
N GLU A 442 36.17 -2.19 4.38
CA GLU A 442 35.59 -2.27 5.72
C GLU A 442 34.11 -2.70 5.69
N LEU A 443 33.36 -2.24 4.68
CA LEU A 443 32.00 -2.73 4.41
C LEU A 443 31.98 -4.24 4.17
N VAL A 444 32.81 -4.74 3.24
CA VAL A 444 32.89 -6.18 2.91
C VAL A 444 33.36 -7.00 4.11
N GLN A 445 34.30 -6.49 4.90
CA GLN A 445 34.75 -7.14 6.13
C GLN A 445 33.64 -7.22 7.18
N THR A 446 32.85 -6.17 7.36
CA THR A 446 31.74 -6.17 8.32
C THR A 446 30.63 -7.11 7.90
N LEU A 447 30.23 -7.09 6.64
CA LEU A 447 29.28 -8.04 6.07
C LEU A 447 29.76 -9.48 6.25
N HIS A 448 31.04 -9.74 6.02
CA HIS A 448 31.63 -11.06 6.26
C HIS A 448 31.58 -11.46 7.74
N ARG A 449 31.86 -10.55 8.69
CA ARG A 449 31.72 -10.83 10.13
C ARG A 449 30.28 -11.20 10.48
N ILE A 450 29.30 -10.49 9.93
CA ILE A 450 27.87 -10.81 10.11
C ILE A 450 27.56 -12.21 9.55
N ALA A 451 28.00 -12.52 8.33
CA ALA A 451 27.80 -13.83 7.69
C ALA A 451 28.43 -14.99 8.47
N VAL A 452 29.60 -14.78 9.07
CA VAL A 452 30.27 -15.78 9.91
C VAL A 452 29.56 -16.00 11.23
N PHE A 453 28.95 -14.96 11.81
CA PHE A 453 28.24 -15.06 13.08
C PHE A 453 26.82 -15.63 12.93
N ALA A 454 26.16 -15.34 11.81
CA ALA A 454 24.83 -15.84 11.51
C ALA A 454 24.81 -17.37 11.41
N THR A 455 23.83 -18.02 12.01
CA THR A 455 23.54 -19.43 11.73
C THR A 455 22.85 -19.59 10.37
N GLU A 456 22.07 -18.59 9.96
CA GLU A 456 21.42 -18.54 8.65
C GLU A 456 21.17 -17.07 8.29
N ILE A 457 21.42 -16.70 7.03
CA ILE A 457 20.99 -15.42 6.47
C ILE A 457 20.02 -15.72 5.32
N SER A 458 18.82 -15.19 5.41
CA SER A 458 17.79 -15.35 4.38
C SER A 458 17.31 -13.99 3.90
N VAL A 459 17.06 -13.87 2.60
CA VAL A 459 16.44 -12.67 2.03
C VAL A 459 14.94 -12.79 2.13
N VAL A 460 14.33 -11.99 3.01
CA VAL A 460 12.89 -11.96 3.29
C VAL A 460 12.13 -11.22 2.20
N SER A 461 12.71 -10.13 1.68
CA SER A 461 12.09 -9.31 0.64
C SER A 461 13.13 -8.75 -0.32
N ARG A 462 12.77 -8.70 -1.60
CA ARG A 462 13.52 -8.01 -2.65
C ARG A 462 12.58 -7.10 -3.42
N VAL A 463 13.01 -5.87 -3.67
CA VAL A 463 12.30 -4.90 -4.50
C VAL A 463 13.32 -4.17 -5.36
N SER A 464 13.03 -3.94 -6.62
CA SER A 464 13.84 -3.11 -7.52
C SER A 464 12.96 -2.10 -8.26
N THR A 465 13.48 -0.91 -8.52
CA THR A 465 12.81 0.13 -9.32
C THR A 465 13.85 1.04 -9.97
N GLY A 466 13.90 1.07 -11.30
CA GLY A 466 14.92 1.83 -12.01
C GLY A 466 16.33 1.31 -11.72
N ALA A 467 17.19 2.21 -11.25
CA ALA A 467 18.55 1.90 -10.82
C ALA A 467 18.62 1.42 -9.36
N THR A 468 17.53 1.46 -8.59
CA THR A 468 17.59 1.15 -7.16
C THR A 468 17.05 -0.24 -6.85
N ALA A 469 17.61 -0.86 -5.81
CA ALA A 469 17.14 -2.11 -5.25
C ALA A 469 17.12 -2.04 -3.72
N ALA A 470 16.21 -2.78 -3.10
CA ALA A 470 16.02 -2.86 -1.66
C ALA A 470 15.88 -4.33 -1.26
N HIS A 471 16.72 -4.76 -0.33
CA HIS A 471 16.72 -6.10 0.23
C HIS A 471 16.44 -6.05 1.72
N VAL A 472 15.61 -6.97 2.21
CA VAL A 472 15.39 -7.18 3.64
C VAL A 472 15.89 -8.57 4.00
N TYR A 473 16.74 -8.66 4.99
CA TYR A 473 17.41 -9.88 5.42
C TYR A 473 16.98 -10.27 6.83
N ASP A 474 16.77 -11.56 7.05
CA ASP A 474 16.72 -12.17 8.38
C ASP A 474 18.02 -12.91 8.62
N CYS A 475 18.75 -12.47 9.63
CA CYS A 475 19.95 -13.10 10.12
C CYS A 475 19.62 -13.85 11.41
N ALA A 476 19.40 -15.15 11.30
CA ALA A 476 19.24 -16.01 12.46
C ALA A 476 20.58 -16.15 13.19
N THR A 477 20.57 -16.02 14.51
CA THR A 477 21.71 -16.27 15.39
C THR A 477 21.29 -17.24 16.49
N MET A 478 22.26 -17.75 17.25
CA MET A 478 21.98 -18.58 18.43
C MET A 478 21.18 -17.86 19.53
N PHE A 479 21.03 -16.54 19.46
CA PHE A 479 20.34 -15.72 20.46
C PHE A 479 19.02 -15.10 19.96
N GLY A 480 18.67 -15.32 18.68
CA GLY A 480 17.48 -14.75 18.04
C GLY A 480 17.76 -14.29 16.61
N THR A 481 16.71 -13.86 15.91
CA THR A 481 16.82 -13.33 14.54
C THR A 481 16.96 -11.82 14.56
N VAL A 482 17.93 -11.30 13.81
CA VAL A 482 18.11 -9.86 13.59
C VAL A 482 17.71 -9.55 12.15
N ARG A 483 16.86 -8.54 11.98
CA ARG A 483 16.40 -8.11 10.65
C ARG A 483 17.12 -6.85 10.22
N PHE A 484 17.55 -6.82 8.96
CA PHE A 484 18.28 -5.71 8.35
C PHE A 484 17.66 -5.34 7.01
N ALA A 485 17.75 -4.06 6.64
CA ALA A 485 17.42 -3.61 5.31
C ALA A 485 18.66 -3.00 4.64
N GLU A 486 18.80 -3.24 3.35
CA GLU A 486 19.86 -2.68 2.50
C GLU A 486 19.23 -2.06 1.27
N PHE A 487 19.67 -0.86 0.94
CA PHE A 487 19.29 -0.10 -0.23
C PHE A 487 20.51 0.06 -1.11
N LEU A 488 20.35 -0.27 -2.38
CA LEU A 488 21.42 -0.36 -3.35
C LEU A 488 21.07 0.54 -4.54
N THR A 489 21.99 1.39 -4.95
CA THR A 489 21.91 2.08 -6.24
C THR A 489 22.86 1.40 -7.21
N VAL A 490 22.35 0.95 -8.35
CA VAL A 490 23.08 0.22 -9.38
C VAL A 490 23.27 1.09 -10.61
N THR A 491 24.52 1.37 -10.95
CA THR A 491 24.92 2.10 -12.15
C THR A 491 25.93 1.28 -12.92
N ASP A 492 25.73 1.14 -14.24
CA ASP A 492 26.62 0.40 -15.14
C ASP A 492 26.96 -1.04 -14.69
N GLY A 493 26.01 -1.68 -13.99
CA GLY A 493 26.15 -3.06 -13.51
C GLY A 493 26.96 -3.21 -12.22
N GLN A 494 27.28 -2.10 -11.53
CA GLN A 494 27.91 -2.07 -10.23
C GLN A 494 27.06 -1.29 -9.23
N ILE A 495 27.20 -1.61 -7.95
CA ILE A 495 26.56 -0.91 -6.85
C ILE A 495 27.39 0.32 -6.51
N THR A 496 26.83 1.50 -6.73
CA THR A 496 27.47 2.81 -6.47
C THR A 496 27.07 3.41 -5.13
N GLU A 497 26.00 2.91 -4.52
CA GLU A 497 25.55 3.35 -3.19
C GLU A 497 25.02 2.15 -2.41
N VAL A 498 25.41 2.04 -1.14
CA VAL A 498 24.90 1.05 -0.18
C VAL A 498 24.43 1.80 1.05
N ARG A 499 23.12 1.84 1.28
CA ARG A 499 22.55 2.35 2.52
C ARG A 499 21.99 1.21 3.34
N HIS A 500 22.50 1.07 4.54
CA HIS A 500 22.20 -0.04 5.44
C HIS A 500 21.45 0.46 6.66
N VAL A 501 20.33 -0.20 6.98
CA VAL A 501 19.52 0.10 8.16
C VAL A 501 19.42 -1.14 9.04
N TYR A 502 19.99 -1.04 10.24
CA TYR A 502 19.98 -2.10 11.25
C TYR A 502 18.95 -1.85 12.36
N ASP A 503 18.42 -2.93 12.95
CA ASP A 503 17.91 -2.88 14.32
C ASP A 503 19.10 -2.74 15.28
N ALA A 504 19.53 -1.50 15.57
CA ALA A 504 20.67 -1.23 16.45
C ALA A 504 20.53 -1.88 17.85
N VAL A 505 19.30 -2.03 18.34
CA VAL A 505 19.01 -2.68 19.64
C VAL A 505 19.18 -4.20 19.53
N GLY A 506 18.72 -4.80 18.43
CA GLY A 506 18.93 -6.22 18.13
C GLY A 506 20.40 -6.54 17.88
N LEU A 507 21.09 -5.73 17.09
CA LEU A 507 22.50 -5.88 16.78
C LEU A 507 23.36 -5.80 18.06
N HIS A 508 23.19 -4.78 18.90
CA HIS A 508 23.94 -4.67 20.15
C HIS A 508 23.59 -5.79 21.15
N ARG A 509 22.35 -6.29 21.15
CA ARG A 509 21.92 -7.36 22.06
C ARG A 509 22.44 -8.75 21.66
N TYR A 510 22.45 -9.04 20.37
CA TYR A 510 22.72 -10.38 19.84
C TYR A 510 24.11 -10.52 19.20
N LEU A 511 24.73 -9.40 18.84
CA LEU A 511 26.06 -9.26 18.24
C LEU A 511 26.91 -8.20 18.99
N PRO A 512 27.06 -8.30 20.33
CA PRO A 512 27.68 -7.23 21.13
C PRO A 512 29.12 -6.92 20.73
N THR A 513 29.90 -7.92 20.28
CA THR A 513 31.31 -7.75 19.90
C THR A 513 31.52 -7.30 18.44
N LEU A 514 30.45 -7.00 17.69
CA LEU A 514 30.56 -6.64 16.27
C LEU A 514 31.21 -5.25 16.07
N LEU A 515 31.06 -4.36 17.05
CA LEU A 515 31.53 -2.96 17.01
C LEU A 515 32.66 -2.64 18.01
N ASP A 516 32.99 -3.57 18.91
CA ASP A 516 33.95 -3.35 20.01
C ASP A 516 35.43 -3.26 19.55
N ASP A 517 35.74 -3.52 18.27
CA ASP A 517 37.11 -3.53 17.72
C ASP A 517 37.47 -2.31 16.85
N CYS A 518 36.63 -1.27 16.75
CA CYS A 518 36.96 -0.06 15.96
C CYS A 518 37.92 0.93 16.69
N GLU A 519 38.40 0.62 17.90
CA GLU A 519 39.38 1.44 18.65
C GLU A 519 40.80 0.82 18.78
N GLN A 520 41.27 -0.02 17.83
CA GLN A 520 42.68 -0.46 17.81
C GLN A 520 43.43 -0.20 16.50
#